data_AF-A0A356VAL0-F1
#
_entry.id   AF-A0A356VAL0-F1
#
_cell.length_a   1.000
_cell.length_b   1.000
_cell.length_c   1.000
_cell.angle_alpha   90.00
_cell.angle_beta   90.00
_cell.angle_gamma   90.00
#
_symmetry.space_group_name_H-M   'P 1'
#
loop_
_entity.id
_entity.type
_entity.pdbx_description
1 polymer ?
#
loop_
_entity_poly.entity_id
_entity_poly.type
_entity_poly.pdbx_seq_one_letter_code
_entity_poly.pdbx_strand_id
1 'polypeptide(L)'
;PGRFGVAEVREGKIVGIEEKPARPKSSFVVTGVYMYDCAVFDIIKRLEPSGRGELEITDVNNAYLRRGQLAYDVLEGWWTDAGLPETLYRATTLVRERAMKNMRSAECGVRNENIIPNSEFPIPNFRR
;
A
#
# COMPACT_ATOMS: atom_id res chain seq x y z
N PRO A 1 0.75 -3.90 12.46
CA PRO A 1 1.77 -3.90 11.38
C PRO A 1 2.30 -5.29 11.01
N GLY A 2 2.65 -6.15 11.98
CA GLY A 2 3.28 -7.47 11.72
C GLY A 2 2.46 -8.51 10.94
N ARG A 3 1.25 -8.16 10.49
CA ARG A 3 0.45 -8.99 9.56
C ARG A 3 0.79 -8.72 8.08
N PHE A 4 1.60 -7.71 7.81
CA PHE A 4 1.91 -7.20 6.47
C PHE A 4 3.43 -6.98 6.32
N GLY A 5 3.87 -6.68 5.10
CA GLY A 5 5.19 -6.10 4.85
C GLY A 5 5.35 -4.74 5.53
N VAL A 6 6.46 -4.52 6.23
CA VAL A 6 6.77 -3.29 6.97
C VAL A 6 8.04 -2.66 6.41
N ALA A 7 7.97 -1.40 6.02
CA ALA A 7 9.11 -0.66 5.52
C ALA A 7 9.90 -0.03 6.68
N GLU A 8 11.20 -0.30 6.75
CA GLU A 8 12.12 0.44 7.60
C GLU A 8 12.46 1.78 6.92
N VAL A 9 12.16 2.89 7.60
CA VAL A 9 12.39 4.25 7.08
C VAL A 9 13.44 4.95 7.95
N ARG A 10 14.48 5.50 7.33
CA ARG A 10 15.49 6.34 7.97
C ARG A 10 15.67 7.61 7.15
N GLU A 11 15.65 8.76 7.81
CA GLU A 11 15.86 10.07 7.17
C GLU A 11 14.97 10.30 5.93
N GLY A 12 13.72 9.82 5.98
CA GLY A 12 12.79 9.95 4.85
C GLY A 12 13.13 9.08 3.63
N LYS A 13 13.88 7.99 3.82
CA LYS A 13 14.13 6.97 2.78
C LYS A 13 13.84 5.58 3.31
N ILE A 14 13.33 4.70 2.45
CA ILE A 14 13.21 3.27 2.76
C ILE A 14 14.60 2.65 2.71
N VAL A 15 15.00 1.96 3.78
CA VAL A 15 16.30 1.27 3.88
C VAL A 15 16.17 -0.26 3.91
N GLY A 16 14.95 -0.77 4.08
CA GLY A 16 14.63 -2.19 4.03
C GLY A 16 13.15 -2.44 4.15
N ILE A 17 12.69 -3.60 3.71
CA ILE A 17 11.29 -4.03 3.87
C ILE A 17 11.30 -5.45 4.43
N GLU A 18 10.52 -5.70 5.47
CA GLU A 18 10.42 -7.00 6.13
C GLU A 18 9.01 -7.55 6.01
N GLU A 19 8.87 -8.81 5.59
CA GLU A 19 7.58 -9.49 5.49
C GLU A 19 7.15 -10.01 6.86
N LYS A 20 5.99 -9.53 7.34
CA LYS A 20 5.35 -9.98 8.59
C LYS A 20 6.32 -10.07 9.79
N PRO A 21 7.07 -8.98 10.10
CA PRO A 21 8.06 -9.04 11.16
C PRO A 21 7.40 -9.21 12.52
N ALA A 22 7.97 -10.09 13.35
CA ALA A 22 7.54 -10.28 14.74
C ALA A 22 7.70 -8.99 15.57
N ARG A 23 8.73 -8.18 15.25
CA ARG A 23 8.98 -6.86 15.85
C ARG A 23 9.11 -5.82 14.73
N PRO A 24 7.99 -5.17 14.33
CA PRO A 24 8.01 -4.17 13.28
C PRO A 24 8.96 -3.00 13.59
N LYS A 25 9.84 -2.68 12.64
CA LYS A 25 10.81 -1.57 12.77
C LYS A 25 10.20 -0.18 12.55
N SER A 26 8.98 -0.12 12.02
CA SER A 26 8.22 1.12 11.83
C SER A 26 6.71 0.85 11.85
N SER A 27 5.92 1.92 11.77
CA SER A 27 4.47 1.88 11.56
C SER A 27 4.06 1.86 10.08
N PHE A 28 5.00 1.99 9.14
CA PHE A 28 4.72 2.05 7.70
C PHE A 28 4.52 0.64 7.13
N VAL A 29 3.27 0.35 6.77
CA VAL A 29 2.90 -0.89 6.09
C VAL A 29 2.99 -0.68 4.58
N VAL A 30 3.58 -1.66 3.89
CA VAL A 30 3.57 -1.71 2.42
C VAL A 30 2.19 -2.19 1.97
N THR A 31 1.47 -1.31 1.27
CA THR A 31 0.15 -1.62 0.73
C THR A 31 0.24 -2.55 -0.48
N GLY A 32 -0.85 -3.25 -0.80
CA GLY A 32 -0.94 -4.15 -1.96
C GLY A 32 -1.03 -3.48 -3.33
N VAL A 33 -0.37 -2.34 -3.54
CA VAL A 33 -0.35 -1.59 -4.81
C VAL A 33 1.09 -1.45 -5.25
N TYR A 34 1.42 -2.00 -6.42
CA TYR A 34 2.79 -2.05 -6.92
C TYR A 34 2.82 -1.69 -8.40
N MET A 35 3.87 -0.98 -8.81
CA MET A 35 4.16 -0.66 -10.21
C MET A 35 5.60 -1.07 -10.49
N TYR A 36 5.82 -1.87 -11.53
CA TYR A 36 7.14 -2.35 -11.91
C TYR A 36 7.35 -2.21 -13.41
N ASP A 37 8.62 -2.03 -13.80
CA ASP A 37 9.03 -2.22 -15.18
C ASP A 37 9.20 -3.72 -15.50
N CYS A 38 9.58 -4.03 -16.74
CA CYS A 38 9.75 -5.41 -17.19
C CYS A 38 10.87 -6.18 -16.46
N ALA A 39 11.80 -5.52 -15.77
CA ALA A 39 12.88 -6.18 -15.05
C ALA A 39 12.36 -7.05 -13.89
N VAL A 40 11.11 -6.84 -13.47
CA VAL A 40 10.43 -7.64 -12.44
C VAL A 40 10.39 -9.13 -12.79
N PHE A 41 10.23 -9.48 -14.07
CA PHE A 41 10.13 -10.88 -14.49
C PHE A 41 11.45 -11.63 -14.27
N ASP A 42 12.59 -10.96 -14.43
CA ASP A 42 13.89 -11.56 -14.17
C ASP A 42 14.21 -11.64 -12.68
N ILE A 43 13.66 -10.72 -11.88
CA ILE A 43 13.75 -10.80 -10.42
C ILE A 43 12.94 -11.98 -9.91
N ILE A 44 11.68 -12.12 -10.34
CA ILE A 44 10.77 -13.20 -9.89
C ILE A 44 11.36 -14.58 -10.19
N LYS A 45 11.98 -14.78 -11.37
CA LYS A 45 12.63 -16.05 -11.75
C LYS A 45 13.78 -16.46 -10.83
N ARG A 46 14.36 -15.52 -10.07
CA ARG A 46 15.51 -15.76 -9.18
C ARG A 46 15.11 -15.78 -7.71
N LEU A 47 13.84 -15.60 -7.38
CA LEU A 47 13.37 -15.64 -6.01
C LEU A 47 13.46 -17.07 -5.46
N GLU A 48 13.81 -17.15 -4.19
CA GLU A 48 13.77 -18.38 -3.42
C GLU A 48 12.51 -18.36 -2.53
N PRO A 49 11.87 -19.51 -2.27
CA PRO A 49 10.77 -19.58 -1.34
C PRO A 49 11.19 -19.11 0.06
N SER A 50 10.33 -18.33 0.71
CA SER A 50 10.55 -17.90 2.09
C SER A 50 10.47 -19.09 3.06
N GLY A 51 10.71 -18.85 4.35
CA GLY A 51 10.46 -19.86 5.40
C GLY A 51 9.01 -20.38 5.45
N ARG A 52 8.09 -19.74 4.72
CA ARG A 52 6.69 -20.14 4.55
C ARG A 52 6.43 -20.94 3.27
N GLY A 53 7.44 -21.13 2.42
CA GLY A 53 7.30 -21.79 1.12
C GLY A 53 6.65 -20.91 0.04
N GLU A 54 6.57 -19.59 0.25
CA GLU A 54 5.97 -18.63 -0.69
C GLU A 54 7.05 -17.79 -1.37
N LEU A 55 6.81 -17.38 -2.63
CA LEU A 55 7.61 -16.33 -3.27
C LEU A 55 7.05 -14.97 -2.85
N GLU A 56 7.77 -14.25 -2.01
CA GLU A 56 7.25 -13.04 -1.37
C GLU A 56 7.45 -11.81 -2.26
N ILE A 57 6.41 -10.99 -2.40
CA ILE A 57 6.52 -9.69 -3.10
C ILE A 57 7.51 -8.75 -2.39
N THR A 58 7.69 -8.91 -1.07
CA THR A 58 8.67 -8.19 -0.28
C THR A 58 10.11 -8.42 -0.78
N ASP A 59 10.44 -9.61 -1.29
CA ASP A 59 11.76 -9.89 -1.85
C ASP A 59 11.97 -9.21 -3.20
N VAL A 60 10.92 -9.08 -4.01
CA VAL A 60 10.94 -8.27 -5.23
C VAL A 60 11.21 -6.81 -4.89
N ASN A 61 10.46 -6.24 -3.94
CA ASN A 61 10.66 -4.85 -3.50
C ASN A 61 12.09 -4.62 -3.00
N ASN A 62 12.62 -5.52 -2.17
CA ASN A 62 13.99 -5.45 -1.70
C ASN A 62 15.02 -5.58 -2.83
N ALA A 63 14.72 -6.31 -3.91
CA ALA A 63 15.60 -6.38 -5.08
C ALA A 63 15.67 -5.03 -5.82
N TYR A 64 14.54 -4.33 -5.99
CA TYR A 64 14.53 -2.96 -6.53
C TYR A 64 15.21 -1.96 -5.60
N LEU A 65 15.03 -2.10 -4.29
CA LEU A 65 15.68 -1.27 -3.29
C LEU A 65 17.21 -1.39 -3.37
N ARG A 66 17.74 -2.62 -3.44
CA ARG A 66 19.19 -2.88 -3.61
C ARG A 66 19.75 -2.30 -4.90
N ARG A 67 18.92 -2.16 -5.95
CA ARG A 67 19.29 -1.53 -7.22
C ARG A 67 19.19 -0.01 -7.20
N GLY A 68 18.70 0.60 -6.11
CA GLY A 68 18.44 2.04 -6.04
C GLY A 68 17.30 2.49 -6.97
N GLN A 69 16.40 1.58 -7.32
CA GLN A 69 15.30 1.80 -8.27
C GLN A 69 13.92 1.77 -7.61
N LEU A 70 13.86 1.58 -6.29
CA LEU A 70 12.62 1.62 -5.55
C LEU A 70 12.23 3.06 -5.25
N ALA A 71 11.13 3.50 -5.84
CA ALA A 71 10.41 4.70 -5.45
C ALA A 71 9.18 4.31 -4.62
N TYR A 72 8.71 5.23 -3.78
CA TYR A 72 7.52 5.02 -2.96
C TYR A 72 6.74 6.33 -2.81
N ASP A 73 5.49 6.19 -2.43
CA ASP A 73 4.65 7.29 -1.98
C ASP A 73 3.92 6.86 -0.70
N VAL A 74 3.52 7.84 0.12
CA VAL A 74 2.77 7.60 1.34
C VAL A 74 1.31 7.89 1.06
N LEU A 75 0.47 6.85 1.18
CA LEU A 75 -0.96 7.02 1.03
C LEU A 75 -1.52 7.84 2.20
N GLU A 76 -1.87 9.09 1.92
CA GLU A 76 -2.64 9.93 2.82
C GLU A 76 -4.11 9.50 2.81
N GLY A 77 -4.72 9.44 4.00
CA GLY A 77 -6.11 9.02 4.16
C GLY A 77 -6.23 7.61 4.72
N TRP A 78 -6.94 6.73 4.03
CA TRP A 78 -7.35 5.44 4.60
C TRP A 78 -7.04 4.28 3.67
N TRP A 79 -6.65 3.18 4.30
CA TRP A 79 -6.47 1.89 3.65
C TRP A 79 -6.90 0.81 4.63
N THR A 80 -7.52 -0.25 4.12
CA THR A 80 -7.88 -1.44 4.90
C THR A 80 -7.75 -2.66 4.01
N ASP A 81 -7.32 -3.77 4.59
CA ASP A 81 -7.46 -5.08 3.96
C ASP A 81 -8.89 -5.59 4.13
N ALA A 82 -9.23 -6.61 3.33
CA ALA A 82 -10.47 -7.37 3.44
C ALA A 82 -10.19 -8.88 3.41
N GLY A 83 -9.05 -9.29 3.97
CA GLY A 83 -8.57 -10.68 3.91
C GLY A 83 -9.20 -11.63 4.93
N LEU A 84 -9.87 -11.11 5.96
CA LEU A 84 -10.60 -11.88 6.98
C LEU A 84 -12.07 -11.44 7.04
N PRO A 85 -13.01 -12.28 7.49
CA PRO A 85 -14.41 -11.89 7.62
C PRO A 85 -14.63 -10.60 8.40
N GLU A 86 -13.89 -10.41 9.50
CA GLU A 86 -13.97 -9.21 10.34
C GLU A 86 -13.41 -7.97 9.63
N THR A 87 -12.31 -8.12 8.88
CA THR A 87 -11.72 -6.99 8.13
C THR A 87 -12.56 -6.63 6.90
N LEU A 88 -13.19 -7.61 6.27
CA LEU A 88 -14.17 -7.40 5.20
C LEU A 88 -15.42 -6.65 5.69
N TYR A 89 -15.99 -7.06 6.82
CA TYR A 89 -17.12 -6.36 7.43
C TYR A 89 -16.78 -4.90 7.75
N ARG A 90 -15.59 -4.68 8.31
CA ARG A 90 -15.09 -3.34 8.60
C ARG A 90 -14.92 -2.50 7.33
N ALA A 91 -14.30 -3.06 6.29
CA ALA A 91 -14.11 -2.39 5.01
C ALA A 91 -15.45 -1.96 4.40
N THR A 92 -16.44 -2.86 4.42
CA THR A 92 -17.80 -2.61 3.93
C THR A 92 -18.48 -1.47 4.69
N THR A 93 -18.37 -1.50 6.03
CA THR A 93 -18.94 -0.46 6.90
C THR A 93 -18.31 0.91 6.63
N LEU A 94 -16.98 0.97 6.48
CA LEU A 94 -16.27 2.21 6.18
C LEU A 94 -16.72 2.84 4.85
N VAL A 95 -16.89 2.02 3.80
CA VAL A 95 -17.38 2.50 2.50
C VAL A 95 -18.81 3.04 2.62
N ARG A 96 -19.69 2.30 3.31
CA ARG A 96 -21.07 2.72 3.56
C ARG A 96 -21.14 4.05 4.31
N GLU A 97 -20.41 4.19 5.40
CA GLU A 97 -20.42 5.41 6.22
C GLU A 97 -19.96 6.63 5.42
N ARG A 98 -18.93 6.47 4.58
CA ARG A 98 -18.47 7.54 3.69
C ARG A 98 -19.49 7.90 2.63
N ALA A 99 -20.11 6.91 1.98
CA ALA A 99 -21.17 7.15 1.00
C ALA A 99 -22.32 7.95 1.64
N MET A 100 -22.73 7.57 2.85
CA MET A 100 -23.78 8.26 3.62
C MET A 100 -23.38 9.69 4.01
N LYS A 101 -22.14 9.90 4.46
CA LYS A 101 -21.63 11.24 4.80
C LYS A 101 -21.62 12.15 3.57
N ASN A 102 -21.17 11.63 2.44
CA ASN A 102 -21.12 12.38 1.18
C ASN A 102 -22.53 12.76 0.68
N MET A 103 -23.51 11.85 0.82
CA MET A 103 -24.91 12.11 0.48
C MET A 103 -25.52 13.22 1.36
N ARG A 104 -25.28 13.18 2.67
CA ARG A 104 -25.73 14.23 3.60
C ARG A 104 -25.09 15.60 3.32
N SER A 105 -23.81 15.63 2.93
CA SER A 105 -23.15 16.87 2.54
C SER A 105 -23.72 17.46 1.24
N ALA A 106 -24.09 16.60 0.28
CA ALA A 106 -24.72 17.02 -0.98
C ALA A 106 -26.14 17.58 -0.76
N GLU A 107 -26.93 16.96 0.12
CA GLU A 107 -28.29 17.44 0.48
C GLU A 107 -28.26 18.76 1.28
N CYS A 108 -27.20 19.01 2.05
CA CYS A 108 -27.03 20.22 2.85
C CYS A 108 -26.42 21.40 2.06
N GLY A 109 -26.13 21.24 0.76
CA GLY A 109 -25.54 22.30 -0.07
C GLY A 109 -24.09 22.67 0.29
N VAL A 110 -23.42 21.87 1.12
CA VAL A 110 -22.02 22.08 1.50
C VAL A 110 -21.15 21.41 0.44
N ARG A 111 -20.55 22.21 -0.45
CA ARG A 111 -19.56 21.74 -1.42
C ARG A 111 -18.37 21.13 -0.65
N ASN A 112 -18.25 19.81 -0.66
CA ASN A 112 -17.04 19.13 -0.20
C ASN A 112 -16.00 19.19 -1.33
N GLU A 113 -14.99 20.03 -1.17
CA GLU A 113 -13.87 20.20 -2.12
C GLU A 113 -12.95 18.97 -2.21
N ASN A 114 -13.19 17.93 -1.39
CA ASN A 114 -12.41 16.69 -1.34
C ASN A 114 -13.05 15.50 -2.08
N ILE A 115 -14.03 15.74 -2.95
CA ILE A 115 -14.55 14.70 -3.84
C ILE A 115 -13.67 14.72 -5.10
N ILE A 116 -12.72 13.78 -5.18
CA ILE A 116 -12.08 13.45 -6.46
C ILE A 116 -13.20 12.86 -7.34
N PRO A 117 -13.58 13.50 -8.47
CA PRO A 117 -14.52 12.89 -9.39
C PRO A 117 -13.92 11.59 -9.92
N ASN A 118 -14.76 10.57 -10.16
CA ASN A 118 -14.38 9.24 -10.68
C ASN A 118 -13.60 9.27 -12.02
N SER A 119 -13.26 10.44 -12.57
CA SER A 119 -12.57 10.62 -13.85
C SER A 119 -11.10 11.04 -13.74
N GLU A 120 -10.55 11.36 -12.56
CA GLU A 120 -9.15 11.79 -12.45
C GLU A 120 -8.47 11.16 -11.24
N PHE A 121 -7.85 9.99 -11.43
CA PHE A 121 -6.76 9.56 -10.57
C PHE A 121 -5.48 10.24 -11.10
N PRO A 122 -4.97 11.31 -10.46
CA PRO A 122 -3.67 11.84 -10.85
C PRO A 122 -2.62 10.77 -10.58
N ILE A 123 -1.95 10.29 -11.64
CA ILE A 123 -0.78 9.43 -11.51
C ILE A 123 0.32 10.31 -10.88
N PRO A 124 0.86 9.98 -9.69
CA PRO A 124 1.94 10.75 -9.10
C PRO A 124 3.12 10.80 -10.07
N ASN A 125 3.72 11.98 -10.23
CA ASN A 125 5.00 12.11 -10.90
C ASN A 125 6.05 11.38 -10.06
N PHE A 126 6.33 10.13 -10.40
CA PHE A 126 7.47 9.39 -9.88
C PHE A 126 8.75 10.10 -10.33
N ARG A 127 9.23 11.05 -9.52
CA ARG A 127 10.62 11.49 -9.61
C ARG A 127 11.50 10.35 -9.11
N ARG A 128 12.47 9.97 -9.95
CA ARG A 128 13.52 9.01 -9.61
C ARG A 128 14.34 9.48 -8.41
#